data_AF-A0A4Q9H2S9-F1
#
_entry.id   AF-A0A4Q9H2S9-F1
#
_cell.length_a   1.000
_cell.length_b   1.000
_cell.length_c   1.000
_cell.angle_alpha   90.00
_cell.angle_beta   90.00
_cell.angle_gamma   90.00
#
_symmetry.space_group_name_H-M   'P 1'
#
loop_
_entity.id
_entity.type
_entity.pdbx_description
1 polymer ?
#
loop_
_entity_poly.entity_id
_entity_poly.type
_entity_poly.pdbx_seq_one_letter_code
_entity_poly.pdbx_strand_id
1 'polypeptide(L)'
;MACTAMAGCWPLPCWTRPCATAHWPPTDCPVDPMTSTPSITVNTDQGALQLPAGSTVLDALAQLFAAQDSAALQGVATAVNGDFVPRALRGQTVLQHGDHLLCFSAITGG
;
A
#
# COMPACT_ATOMS: atom_id res chain seq x y z
N MET A 1 -39.80 38.38 -30.43
CA MET A 1 -39.81 39.20 -29.20
C MET A 1 -40.36 38.30 -28.09
N ALA A 2 -39.56 38.14 -27.03
CA ALA A 2 -39.74 37.51 -25.71
C ALA A 2 -41.08 36.85 -25.34
N CYS A 3 -41.16 35.88 -24.42
CA CYS A 3 -40.25 34.92 -23.79
C CYS A 3 -41.20 34.15 -22.86
N THR A 4 -41.47 32.87 -23.14
CA THR A 4 -42.41 32.07 -22.33
C THR A 4 -41.62 31.29 -21.31
N ALA A 5 -41.68 31.69 -20.04
CA ALA A 5 -41.22 30.89 -18.92
C ALA A 5 -42.29 30.96 -17.81
N MET A 6 -43.10 29.90 -17.73
CA MET A 6 -44.10 29.71 -16.68
C MET A 6 -43.48 29.00 -15.47
N ALA A 7 -43.85 29.50 -14.30
CA ALA A 7 -44.16 28.75 -13.08
C ALA A 7 -43.08 27.79 -12.53
N GLY A 8 -42.19 28.34 -11.71
CA GLY A 8 -41.43 27.60 -10.71
C GLY A 8 -41.57 28.30 -9.36
N CYS A 9 -42.37 27.68 -8.50
CA CYS A 9 -42.76 27.99 -7.12
C CYS A 9 -41.97 29.04 -6.32
N TRP A 10 -42.80 29.81 -5.63
CA TRP A 10 -42.57 30.94 -4.73
C TRP A 10 -42.02 30.55 -3.33
N PRO A 11 -41.82 31.52 -2.42
CA PRO A 11 -40.70 31.57 -1.47
C PRO A 11 -41.06 31.30 0.01
N LEU A 12 -40.02 31.29 0.87
CA LEU A 12 -40.00 31.43 2.35
C LEU A 12 -40.43 30.18 3.20
N PRO A 13 -40.26 30.19 4.55
CA PRO A 13 -39.09 29.64 5.25
C PRO A 13 -39.45 28.65 6.39
N CYS A 14 -38.43 28.09 7.04
CA CYS A 14 -38.41 27.47 8.38
C CYS A 14 -39.50 26.47 8.83
N TRP A 15 -39.00 25.30 9.23
CA TRP A 15 -39.56 24.34 10.21
C TRP A 15 -40.59 23.36 9.67
N THR A 16 -40.10 22.15 9.36
CA THR A 16 -40.54 20.87 9.95
C THR A 16 -40.06 19.77 9.01
N ARG A 17 -39.19 18.87 9.48
CA ARG A 17 -39.27 17.47 9.08
C ARG A 17 -38.60 16.58 10.14
N PRO A 18 -39.22 15.44 10.48
CA PRO A 18 -39.21 14.88 11.82
C PRO A 18 -38.06 13.91 12.05
N CYS A 19 -37.72 13.73 13.33
CA CYS A 19 -36.95 12.59 13.80
C CYS A 19 -37.63 11.26 13.42
N ALA A 20 -36.76 10.28 13.13
CA ALA A 20 -36.97 8.84 13.25
C ALA A 20 -37.73 8.10 12.14
N THR A 21 -36.97 7.44 11.25
CA THR A 21 -37.08 5.97 11.13
C THR A 21 -35.71 5.40 10.78
N ALA A 22 -35.13 4.68 11.73
CA ALA A 22 -33.81 4.08 11.68
C ALA A 22 -33.78 2.83 10.78
N HIS A 23 -32.73 2.71 9.96
CA HIS A 23 -32.16 1.39 9.63
C HIS A 23 -30.63 1.40 9.38
N TRP A 24 -29.94 2.50 9.67
CA TRP A 24 -28.47 2.49 9.62
C TRP A 24 -27.95 1.89 10.92
N PRO A 25 -27.14 0.82 10.89
CA PRO A 25 -26.36 0.50 12.06
C PRO A 25 -25.39 1.67 12.31
N PRO A 26 -25.24 2.11 13.56
CA PRO A 26 -24.12 2.94 13.94
C PRO A 26 -22.90 2.02 13.99
N THR A 27 -21.97 2.24 13.08
CA THR A 27 -20.60 1.74 13.19
C THR A 27 -19.81 2.91 12.60
N ASP A 28 -19.52 3.96 13.38
CA ASP A 28 -18.41 3.92 14.33
C ASP A 28 -17.43 2.82 13.93
N CYS A 29 -16.78 3.00 12.77
CA CYS A 29 -15.45 2.43 12.65
C CYS A 29 -14.66 3.18 13.71
N PRO A 30 -14.21 2.53 14.79
CA PRO A 30 -13.26 3.19 15.65
C PRO A 30 -12.09 3.56 14.74
N VAL A 31 -11.71 4.84 14.74
CA VAL A 31 -10.37 5.21 14.32
C VAL A 31 -9.45 4.67 15.42
N ASP A 32 -9.24 3.35 15.44
CA ASP A 32 -8.39 2.73 16.45
C ASP A 32 -6.97 3.29 16.29
N PRO A 33 -6.36 3.72 17.40
CA PRO A 33 -5.16 4.54 17.39
C PRO A 33 -3.98 3.70 16.91
N MET A 34 -3.22 4.22 15.94
CA MET A 34 -1.83 3.84 15.71
C MET A 34 -1.57 2.33 15.89
N THR A 35 -2.07 1.48 14.99
CA THR A 35 -1.53 0.12 14.86
C THR A 35 -0.07 0.30 14.49
N SER A 36 0.82 0.34 15.48
CA SER A 36 2.26 0.32 15.30
C SER A 36 2.57 -1.02 14.67
N THR A 37 2.49 -1.08 13.33
CA THR A 37 2.85 -2.27 12.57
C THR A 37 4.25 -2.64 13.05
N PRO A 38 4.44 -3.80 13.70
CA PRO A 38 5.73 -4.12 14.27
C PRO A 38 6.75 -4.07 13.16
N SER A 39 7.86 -3.34 13.34
CA SER A 39 8.89 -3.28 12.31
C SER A 39 9.79 -4.52 12.40
N ILE A 40 10.13 -5.07 11.25
CA ILE A 40 11.12 -6.12 11.10
C ILE A 40 12.38 -5.51 10.50
N THR A 41 13.54 -6.05 10.91
CA THR A 41 14.83 -5.69 10.34
C THR A 41 15.26 -6.83 9.45
N VAL A 42 15.48 -6.55 8.16
CA VAL A 42 15.96 -7.51 7.17
C VAL A 42 17.37 -7.09 6.77
N ASN A 43 18.31 -8.01 6.77
CA ASN A 43 19.68 -7.76 6.39
C ASN A 43 19.82 -7.90 4.87
N THR A 44 20.22 -6.82 4.20
CA THR A 44 20.41 -6.81 2.74
C THR A 44 21.87 -6.68 2.37
N ASP A 45 22.23 -6.92 1.11
CA ASP A 45 23.58 -6.69 0.58
C ASP A 45 24.03 -5.22 0.71
N GLN A 46 23.08 -4.28 0.84
CA GLN A 46 23.32 -2.84 1.00
C GLN A 46 23.19 -2.37 2.46
N GLY A 47 22.94 -3.29 3.40
CA GLY A 47 22.79 -2.98 4.82
C GLY A 47 21.44 -3.42 5.42
N ALA A 48 21.23 -3.11 6.70
CA ALA A 48 20.00 -3.43 7.39
C ALA A 48 18.85 -2.52 6.92
N LEU A 49 17.76 -3.12 6.47
CA LEU A 49 16.54 -2.46 6.01
C LEU A 49 15.42 -2.67 7.02
N GLN A 50 14.76 -1.59 7.43
CA GLN A 50 13.55 -1.69 8.25
C GLN A 50 12.30 -1.71 7.38
N LEU A 51 11.46 -2.71 7.60
CA LEU A 51 10.21 -2.93 6.91
C LEU A 51 9.09 -3.17 7.92
N PRO A 52 7.83 -2.88 7.56
CA PRO A 52 6.68 -3.38 8.32
C PRO A 52 6.67 -4.91 8.40
N ALA A 53 6.24 -5.47 9.52
CA ALA A 53 5.99 -6.91 9.63
C ALA A 53 4.93 -7.34 8.61
N GLY A 54 5.17 -8.48 7.96
CA GLY A 54 4.33 -8.96 6.87
C GLY A 54 4.72 -8.41 5.49
N SER A 55 5.73 -7.54 5.40
CA SER A 55 6.29 -7.13 4.12
C SER A 55 6.88 -8.31 3.36
N THR A 56 6.79 -8.23 2.04
CA THR A 56 7.27 -9.25 1.12
C THR A 56 8.63 -8.90 0.54
N VAL A 57 9.26 -9.88 -0.14
CA VAL A 57 10.49 -9.65 -0.92
C VAL A 57 10.27 -8.54 -1.96
N LEU A 58 9.08 -8.45 -2.55
CA LEU A 58 8.75 -7.38 -3.50
C LEU A 58 8.78 -6.00 -2.84
N ASP A 59 8.25 -5.86 -1.63
CA ASP A 59 8.23 -4.59 -0.89
C ASP A 59 9.65 -4.16 -0.50
N ALA A 60 10.47 -5.12 -0.04
CA ALA A 60 11.88 -4.89 0.26
C ALA A 60 12.64 -4.38 -0.97
N LEU A 61 12.45 -5.03 -2.12
CA LEU A 61 13.05 -4.60 -3.39
C LEU A 61 12.54 -3.22 -3.82
N ALA A 62 11.24 -2.94 -3.69
CA ALA A 62 10.68 -1.65 -4.04
C ALA A 62 11.33 -0.52 -3.23
N GLN A 63 11.66 -0.76 -1.96
CA GLN A 63 12.34 0.22 -1.12
C GLN A 63 13.85 0.34 -1.42
N LEU A 64 14.56 -0.78 -1.62
CA LEU A 64 15.99 -0.77 -1.97
C LEU A 64 16.26 -0.11 -3.32
N PHE A 65 15.37 -0.34 -4.28
CA PHE A 65 15.49 0.16 -5.65
C PHE A 65 14.58 1.36 -5.91
N ALA A 66 14.02 2.01 -4.87
CA ALA A 66 13.11 3.15 -5.02
C ALA A 66 13.72 4.33 -5.81
N ALA A 67 15.05 4.51 -5.70
CA ALA A 67 15.80 5.54 -6.41
C ALA A 67 16.26 5.13 -7.81
N GLN A 68 15.98 3.89 -8.23
CA GLN A 68 16.44 3.30 -9.49
C GLN A 68 15.25 3.06 -10.41
N ASP A 69 15.49 3.05 -11.73
CA ASP A 69 14.44 2.76 -12.69
C ASP A 69 13.85 1.36 -12.47
N SER A 70 12.54 1.21 -12.72
CA SER A 70 11.84 -0.08 -12.59
C SER A 70 12.41 -1.17 -13.52
N ALA A 71 13.18 -0.78 -14.54
CA ALA A 71 13.95 -1.69 -15.39
C ALA A 71 15.08 -2.40 -14.63
N ALA A 72 15.71 -1.73 -13.65
CA ALA A 72 16.77 -2.33 -12.82
C ALA A 72 16.25 -3.53 -12.04
N LEU A 73 15.01 -3.48 -11.53
CA LEU A 73 14.35 -4.59 -10.83
C LEU A 73 14.18 -5.86 -11.69
N GLN A 74 14.16 -5.72 -13.02
CA GLN A 74 13.97 -6.84 -13.95
C GLN A 74 15.22 -7.71 -14.06
N GLY A 75 16.40 -7.12 -13.91
CA GLY A 75 17.71 -7.78 -14.05
C GLY A 75 18.32 -8.25 -12.73
N VAL A 76 17.58 -8.11 -11.62
CA VAL A 76 18.05 -8.50 -10.28
C VAL A 76 17.50 -9.87 -9.91
N ALA A 77 18.38 -10.81 -9.64
CA ALA A 77 18.12 -12.07 -8.95
C ALA A 77 18.05 -11.84 -7.44
N THR A 78 17.19 -12.58 -6.74
CA THR A 78 16.99 -12.45 -5.29
C THR A 78 17.10 -13.78 -4.60
N ALA A 79 17.72 -13.81 -3.43
CA ALA A 79 17.70 -14.95 -2.52
C ALA A 79 17.37 -14.52 -1.09
N VAL A 80 16.62 -15.33 -0.35
CA VAL A 80 16.32 -15.13 1.06
C VAL A 80 16.96 -16.27 1.84
N ASN A 81 17.82 -15.96 2.80
CA ASN A 81 18.57 -16.93 3.62
C ASN A 81 19.35 -17.97 2.79
N GLY A 82 19.76 -17.59 1.56
CA GLY A 82 20.46 -18.47 0.62
C GLY A 82 19.54 -19.19 -0.38
N ASP A 83 18.23 -19.16 -0.18
CA ASP A 83 17.26 -19.75 -1.10
C ASP A 83 16.86 -18.77 -2.20
N PHE A 84 17.07 -19.16 -3.46
CA PHE A 84 16.68 -18.35 -4.61
C PHE A 84 15.16 -18.17 -4.66
N VAL A 85 14.71 -16.91 -4.73
CA VAL A 85 13.29 -16.53 -4.84
C VAL A 85 13.01 -16.11 -6.29
N PRO A 86 12.26 -16.93 -7.07
CA PRO A 86 11.80 -16.56 -8.40
C PRO A 86 10.97 -15.29 -8.36
N ARG A 87 11.09 -14.50 -9.42
CA ARG A 87 10.41 -13.20 -9.50
C ARG A 87 8.90 -13.27 -9.28
N ALA A 88 8.23 -14.29 -9.82
CA ALA A 88 6.79 -14.49 -9.67
C ALA A 88 6.38 -14.74 -8.20
N LEU A 89 7.29 -15.21 -7.36
CA LEU A 89 7.03 -15.53 -5.95
C LEU A 89 7.39 -14.39 -5.00
N ARG A 90 8.08 -13.34 -5.45
CA ARG A 90 8.54 -12.24 -4.58
C ARG A 90 7.40 -11.51 -3.86
N GLY A 91 6.23 -11.39 -4.48
CA GLY A 91 5.05 -10.78 -3.86
C GLY A 91 4.27 -11.73 -2.94
N GLN A 92 4.71 -12.99 -2.81
CA GLN A 92 4.11 -14.01 -1.94
C GLN A 92 5.07 -14.45 -0.84
N THR A 93 6.38 -14.29 -1.05
CA THR A 93 7.41 -14.57 -0.05
C THR A 93 7.45 -13.45 0.99
N VAL A 94 6.85 -13.72 2.16
CA VAL A 94 6.88 -12.83 3.32
C VAL A 94 8.23 -12.91 4.01
N LEU A 95 8.79 -11.75 4.36
CA LEU A 95 10.04 -11.64 5.12
C LEU A 95 9.79 -11.61 6.62
N GLN A 96 10.74 -12.15 7.36
CA GLN A 96 10.75 -12.18 8.82
C GLN A 96 11.89 -11.34 9.39
N HIS A 97 11.78 -11.03 10.68
CA HIS A 97 12.83 -10.30 11.39
C HIS A 97 14.12 -11.13 11.43
N GLY A 98 15.23 -10.52 11.01
CA GLY A 98 16.55 -11.14 10.94
C GLY A 98 16.85 -11.89 9.65
N ASP A 99 15.92 -11.92 8.68
CA ASP A 99 16.16 -12.56 7.38
C ASP A 99 17.29 -11.87 6.61
N HIS A 100 17.99 -12.65 5.81
CA HIS A 100 19.05 -12.19 4.92
C HIS A 100 18.56 -12.20 3.48
N LEU A 101 18.31 -11.01 2.92
CA LEU A 101 17.91 -10.83 1.54
C LEU A 101 19.11 -10.41 0.68
N LEU A 102 19.45 -11.22 -0.32
CA LEU A 102 20.56 -10.97 -1.23
C LEU A 102 20.02 -10.57 -2.59
N CYS A 103 20.49 -9.44 -3.11
CA CYS A 103 20.21 -8.99 -4.47
C CYS A 103 21.46 -9.13 -5.33
N PHE A 104 21.33 -9.76 -6.50
CA PHE A 104 22.41 -9.89 -7.47
C PHE A 104 21.93 -9.33 -8.81
N SER A 105 22.62 -8.32 -9.35
CA SER A 105 22.43 -7.93 -10.74
C SER A 105 23.18 -8.90 -11.67
N ALA A 106 22.60 -9.16 -12.83
CA ALA A 106 23.33 -9.88 -13.86
C ALA A 106 24.61 -9.10 -14.25
N ILE A 107 25.77 -9.73 -14.08
CA ILE A 107 27.04 -9.18 -14.60
C ILE A 107 27.12 -9.55 -16.08
N THR A 108 26.45 -8.78 -16.94
CA THR A 108 26.69 -8.89 -18.39
C THR A 108 28.02 -8.19 -18.70
N GLY A 109 29.10 -8.95 -18.63
CA GLY A 109 30.39 -8.57 -19.23
C GLY A 109 30.32 -8.77 -20.74
N GLY A 110 30.57 -7.70 -21.50
CA GLY A 110 30.79 -7.74 -22.94
C GLY A 110 32.27 -7.88 -23.25
#